data_AF-A0A661QQU6-F1
#
_entry.id   AF-A0A661QQU6-F1
#
_cell.length_a   1.000
_cell.length_b   1.000
_cell.length_c   1.000
_cell.angle_alpha   90.00
_cell.angle_beta   90.00
_cell.angle_gamma   90.00
#
_symmetry.space_group_name_H-M   'P 1'
#
loop_
_entity.id
_entity.type
_entity.pdbx_description
1 polymer ?
#
loop_
_entity_poly.entity_id
_entity_poly.type
_entity_poly.pdbx_seq_one_letter_code
_entity_poly.pdbx_strand_id
1 'polypeptide(L)' 'MFKVDQYDYIQTDRRVYGEKIRALIRETGHSRNTIKKYCEVNIVNINQGKQPYPVLCLYLKIIDK' A
#
# COMPACT_ATOMS: atom_id res chain seq x y z
N MET A 1 -13.94 10.15 -4.34
CA MET A 1 -13.07 10.12 -3.15
C MET A 1 -13.25 8.76 -2.52
N PHE A 2 -12.17 8.02 -2.25
CA PHE A 2 -12.32 6.72 -1.59
C PHE A 2 -12.83 6.94 -0.16
N LYS A 3 -13.68 6.03 0.32
CA LYS A 3 -13.95 5.94 1.76
C LYS A 3 -12.74 5.33 2.47
N VAL A 4 -12.58 5.62 3.75
CA VAL A 4 -11.45 5.14 4.57
C VAL A 4 -11.28 3.62 4.44
N ASP A 5 -12.38 2.88 4.44
CA ASP A 5 -12.38 1.41 4.33
C ASP A 5 -11.91 0.90 2.96
N GLN A 6 -12.10 1.67 1.89
CA GLN A 6 -11.67 1.28 0.54
C GLN A 6 -10.16 1.43 0.35
N TYR A 7 -9.50 2.23 1.18
CA TYR A 7 -8.06 2.42 1.13
C TYR A 7 -7.30 1.19 1.63
N ASP A 8 -7.70 0.67 2.79
CA ASP A 8 -7.07 -0.51 3.39
C ASP A 8 -7.28 -1.75 2.53
N TYR A 9 -8.46 -1.86 1.90
CA TYR A 9 -8.75 -2.89 0.91
C TYR A 9 -7.75 -2.88 -0.25
N ILE A 10 -7.61 -1.74 -0.94
CA ILE A 10 -6.72 -1.60 -2.09
C ILE A 10 -5.25 -1.84 -1.73
N GLN A 11 -4.83 -1.42 -0.53
CA GLN A 11 -3.47 -1.65 -0.06
C GLN A 11 -3.21 -3.11 0.27
N THR A 12 -4.13 -3.74 1.00
CA THR A 12 -4.03 -5.16 1.39
C THR A 12 -4.02 -6.02 0.14
N ASP A 13 -4.90 -5.76 -0.82
CA ASP A 13 -4.96 -6.52 -2.07
C ASP A 13 -3.69 -6.40 -2.89
N ARG A 14 -3.14 -5.19 -3.01
CA ARG A 14 -1.92 -5.00 -3.78
C ARG A 14 -0.69 -5.59 -3.10
N ARG A 15 -0.64 -5.57 -1.75
CA ARG A 15 0.51 -6.05 -0.97
C ARG A 15 0.47 -7.56 -0.73
N VAL A 16 -0.68 -8.08 -0.32
CA VAL A 16 -0.86 -9.46 0.12
C VAL A 16 -1.24 -10.36 -1.05
N TYR A 17 -2.17 -9.91 -1.89
CA TYR A 17 -2.69 -10.71 -3.01
C TYR A 17 -2.05 -10.38 -4.36
N GLY A 18 -1.32 -9.25 -4.47
CA GLY A 18 -0.62 -8.85 -5.70
C GLY A 18 -1.56 -8.48 -6.84
N GLU A 19 -2.78 -8.05 -6.51
CA GLU A 19 -3.83 -7.84 -7.50
C GLU A 19 -3.47 -6.77 -8.54
N LYS A 20 -3.90 -7.03 -9.79
CA LYS A 20 -3.64 -6.10 -10.90
C LYS A 20 -4.52 -4.87 -10.73
N ILE A 21 -4.01 -3.70 -11.09
CA ILE A 21 -4.78 -2.43 -11.08
C ILE A 21 -6.13 -2.58 -11.81
N ARG A 22 -6.21 -3.41 -12.87
CA ARG A 22 -7.46 -3.66 -13.60
C ARG A 22 -8.54 -4.37 -12.77
N ALA A 23 -8.15 -5.27 -11.86
CA ALA A 23 -9.08 -5.95 -10.96
C ALA A 23 -9.65 -4.96 -9.93
N LEU A 24 -8.76 -4.19 -9.30
CA LEU A 24 -9.13 -3.13 -8.36
C LEU A 24 -10.07 -2.08 -8.96
N ILE A 25 -9.91 -1.74 -10.25
CA ILE A 25 -10.86 -0.87 -10.97
C ILE A 25 -12.26 -1.49 -11.04
N ARG A 26 -12.37 -2.79 -11.32
CA ARG A 26 -13.66 -3.49 -11.45
C ARG A 26 -14.38 -3.60 -10.11
N GLU A 27 -13.64 -3.87 -9.05
CA GLU A 27 -14.21 -4.07 -7.71
C GLU A 27 -14.57 -2.75 -7.03
N THR A 28 -13.69 -1.76 -7.13
CA THR A 28 -13.87 -0.50 -6.41
C THR A 28 -14.58 0.57 -7.25
N GLY A 29 -14.65 0.39 -8.57
CA GLY A 29 -15.32 1.31 -9.50
C GLY A 29 -14.57 2.62 -9.75
N HIS A 30 -13.35 2.78 -9.22
CA HIS A 30 -12.59 4.03 -9.34
C HIS A 30 -11.77 4.09 -10.63
N SER A 31 -11.45 5.31 -11.05
CA SER A 31 -10.62 5.51 -12.24
C SER A 31 -9.23 4.91 -12.08
N ARG A 32 -8.64 4.47 -13.19
CA ARG A 32 -7.27 3.94 -13.23
C ARG A 32 -6.24 4.89 -12.64
N ASN A 33 -6.39 6.20 -12.89
CA ASN A 33 -5.45 7.20 -12.41
C ASN A 33 -5.54 7.38 -10.90
N THR A 34 -6.75 7.27 -10.33
CA THR A 34 -6.95 7.35 -8.88
C THR A 34 -6.30 6.17 -8.18
N ILE A 35 -6.52 4.94 -8.69
CA ILE A 35 -5.90 3.73 -8.13
C ILE A 35 -4.38 3.78 -8.31
N LYS A 36 -3.88 4.22 -9.47
CA LYS A 36 -2.43 4.34 -9.74
C LYS A 36 -1.75 5.35 -8.81
N LYS A 37 -2.33 6.54 -8.63
CA LYS A 37 -1.82 7.55 -7.68
C LYS A 37 -1.80 6.99 -6.26
N TYR A 38 -2.86 6.30 -5.85
CA TYR A 38 -2.93 5.74 -4.51
C TYR A 38 -1.90 4.62 -4.31
N CYS A 39 -1.76 3.76 -5.31
CA CYS A 39 -0.74 2.75 -5.39
C CYS A 39 0.70 3.31 -5.26
N GLU A 40 1.01 4.42 -5.90
CA GLU A 40 2.35 5.04 -5.87
C GLU A 40 2.62 5.78 -4.55
N VAL A 41 1.65 6.54 -4.04
CA VAL A 41 1.80 7.36 -2.83
C VAL A 41 1.90 6.51 -1.55
N ASN A 42 1.24 5.35 -1.51
CA ASN A 42 1.19 4.54 -0.29
C ASN A 42 2.37 3.59 -0.10
N ILE A 43 3.15 3.26 -1.15
CA ILE A 43 4.43 2.55 -0.93
C ILE A 43 5.35 3.34 0.01
N VAL A 44 5.21 4.66 0.04
CA VAL A 44 6.01 5.57 0.86
C VAL A 44 5.46 5.74 2.29
N ASN A 45 4.16 5.51 2.52
CA ASN A 45 3.47 6.00 3.73
C ASN A 45 2.69 4.95 4.55
N ILE A 46 2.74 3.66 4.22
CA ILE A 46 2.24 2.65 5.16
C ILE A 46 3.31 2.46 6.23
N ASN A 47 3.04 3.03 7.40
CA ASN A 47 3.74 2.74 8.64
C ASN A 47 4.04 1.24 8.70
N GLN A 48 5.32 0.91 8.71
CA GLN A 48 5.85 -0.42 8.94
C GLN A 48 5.08 -1.01 10.13
N GLY A 49 4.16 -1.93 9.85
CA GLY A 49 3.38 -2.60 10.90
C GLY A 49 4.37 -3.07 11.95
N LYS A 50 4.25 -2.53 13.17
CA LYS A 50 5.17 -2.63 14.31
C LYS A 50 6.44 -3.41 13.97
N GLN A 51 7.48 -2.71 13.56
CA GLN A 51 8.79 -3.29 13.35
C GLN A 51 9.13 -4.14 14.59
N PRO A 52 9.33 -5.48 14.45
CA PRO A 52 9.33 -6.40 15.60
C PRO A 52 10.45 -6.11 16.61
N TYR A 53 11.47 -5.37 16.18
CA TYR A 53 12.61 -4.94 16.98
C TYR A 53 12.90 -3.46 16.72
N PRO A 54 12.16 -2.52 17.33
CA PRO A 54 12.18 -1.09 16.96
C PRO A 54 13.57 -0.43 16.98
N VAL A 55 14.52 -1.02 17.71
CA VAL A 55 15.94 -0.63 17.71
C VAL A 55 16.59 -0.76 16.32
N LEU A 56 16.17 -1.70 15.48
CA LEU A 56 16.74 -1.93 14.15
C LEU A 56 16.27 -0.91 13.12
N CYS A 57 15.24 -0.12 13.42
CA CYS A 57 14.69 0.89 12.52
C CYS A 57 15.74 1.90 12.05
N LEU A 58 16.65 2.32 12.95
CA LEU A 58 17.76 3.25 12.65
C LEU A 58 18.80 2.65 11.69
N TYR A 59 18.89 1.33 11.62
CA TYR A 59 19.87 0.61 10.81
C TYR A 59 19.27 0.05 9.53
N LEU A 60 17.95 0.21 9.28
CA LEU A 60 17.29 -0.30 8.08
C LEU A 60 17.95 0.21 6.80
N LYS A 61 18.37 1.47 6.72
CA LYS A 61 19.07 1.99 5.54
C LYS A 61 20.44 1.33 5.27
N ILE A 62 21.01 0.66 6.27
CA ILE A 62 22.29 -0.06 6.19
C ILE A 62 22.04 -1.54 5.93
N ILE A 63 21.02 -2.12 6.58
CA ILE A 63 20.64 -3.53 6.48
C ILE A 63 19.94 -3.82 5.14
N ASP A 64 19.05 -2.93 4.70
CA ASP A 64 18.16 -3.07 3.54
C ASP A 64 18.84 -2.58 2.24
N LYS A 65 20.17 -2.75 2.17
CA LYS A 65 21.04 -2.32 1.06
C LYS A 65 21.17 -3.39 0.00
#